data_AF-A0AAU2U6Y6-F1
#
_entry.id   AF-A0AAU2U6Y6-F1
#
_cell.length_a   1.000
_cell.length_b   1.000
_cell.length_c   1.000
_cell.angle_alpha   90.00
_cell.angle_beta   90.00
_cell.angle_gamma   90.00
#
_symmetry.space_group_name_H-M   'P 1'
#
loop_
_entity.id
_entity.type
_entity.pdbx_description
1 polymer ?
#
loop_
_entity_poly.entity_id
_entity_poly.type
_entity_poly.pdbx_seq_one_letter_code
_entity_poly.pdbx_strand_id
1 'polypeptide(L)'
;MPKSTDTVTTTIHLQGIGRVPAAPAHQLKVGDQLMYNHGGVYQITKIEEASPKFLKITEVSAETGEEFQRRTKKTSAMARVPEKRRACLGVDAPATDYRAQVRAPEHGEWVTVSHGATMEDATSGYPAYFRSSILGRHGLGGNYDANKASVEAMTEGKTLTAEDGHRFRILPPDPTSST
;
A
#
# COMPACT_ATOMS: atom_id res chain seq x y z
N MET A 1 0.64 -13.97 -35.45
CA MET A 1 0.88 -14.17 -33.99
C MET A 1 1.78 -13.05 -33.51
N PRO A 2 1.37 -12.21 -32.54
CA PRO A 2 2.26 -11.20 -31.99
C PRO A 2 3.42 -11.91 -31.26
N LYS A 3 4.66 -11.57 -31.62
CA LYS A 3 5.86 -12.03 -30.92
C LYS A 3 5.79 -11.54 -29.48
N SER A 4 5.86 -12.46 -28.52
CA SER A 4 6.15 -12.14 -27.13
C SER A 4 7.46 -11.35 -27.11
N THR A 5 7.38 -10.05 -26.87
CA THR A 5 8.55 -9.24 -26.54
C THR A 5 9.01 -9.69 -25.17
N ASP A 6 9.94 -10.65 -25.14
CA ASP A 6 10.70 -11.01 -23.95
C ASP A 6 11.39 -9.74 -23.45
N THR A 7 10.71 -9.10 -22.50
CA THR A 7 11.15 -7.84 -21.93
C THR A 7 12.31 -8.20 -21.02
N VAL A 8 13.53 -7.86 -21.44
CA VAL A 8 14.75 -8.07 -20.66
C VAL A 8 14.49 -7.58 -19.25
N THR A 9 14.35 -8.53 -18.32
CA THR A 9 13.96 -8.22 -16.95
C THR A 9 15.18 -7.63 -16.26
N THR A 10 15.25 -6.31 -16.23
CA THR A 10 16.28 -5.61 -15.47
C THR A 10 16.12 -6.00 -14.00
N THR A 11 17.22 -6.31 -13.31
CA THR A 11 17.20 -6.62 -11.88
C THR A 11 18.14 -5.70 -11.12
N ILE A 12 17.78 -5.34 -9.89
CA ILE A 12 18.68 -4.68 -8.94
C ILE A 12 18.89 -5.56 -7.71
N HIS A 13 19.97 -5.33 -6.96
CA HIS A 13 20.24 -6.03 -5.71
C HIS A 13 19.82 -5.15 -4.52
N LEU A 14 18.90 -5.65 -3.69
CA LEU A 14 18.45 -5.00 -2.46
C LEU A 14 19.09 -5.68 -1.24
N GLN A 15 19.53 -4.88 -0.27
CA GLN A 15 20.09 -5.39 0.98
C GLN A 15 19.06 -6.22 1.74
N GLY A 16 19.46 -7.40 2.21
CA GLY A 16 18.58 -8.32 2.97
C GLY A 16 17.58 -9.11 2.13
N ILE A 17 17.48 -8.85 0.82
CA ILE A 17 16.50 -9.51 -0.08
C ILE A 17 17.19 -10.21 -1.25
N GLY A 18 18.24 -9.62 -1.82
CA GLY A 18 18.94 -10.17 -2.99
C GLY A 18 18.52 -9.52 -4.31
N ARG A 19 18.62 -10.27 -5.42
CA ARG A 19 18.25 -9.75 -6.75
C ARG A 19 16.74 -9.78 -6.95
N VAL A 20 16.18 -8.66 -7.35
CA VAL A 20 14.74 -8.50 -7.59
C VAL A 20 14.47 -7.82 -8.94
N PRO A 21 13.31 -8.08 -9.58
CA PRO A 21 12.90 -7.37 -10.78
C PRO A 21 12.82 -5.85 -10.54
N ALA A 22 13.22 -5.09 -11.55
CA ALA A 22 13.22 -3.64 -11.50
C ALA A 22 12.76 -3.05 -12.83
N ALA A 23 12.18 -1.86 -12.76
CA ALA A 23 11.81 -1.06 -13.92
C ALA A 23 12.38 0.35 -13.76
N PRO A 24 12.75 1.04 -14.85
CA PRO A 24 13.13 2.44 -14.78
C PRO A 24 11.94 3.28 -14.31
N ALA A 25 12.21 4.33 -13.53
CA ALA A 25 11.17 5.11 -12.84
C ALA A 25 10.09 5.69 -13.77
N HIS A 26 10.41 6.03 -15.02
CA HIS A 26 9.44 6.52 -16.00
C HIS A 26 8.43 5.49 -16.51
N GLN A 27 8.63 4.20 -16.21
CA GLN A 27 7.70 3.12 -16.54
C GLN A 27 6.78 2.76 -15.36
N LEU A 28 6.97 3.39 -14.20
CA LEU A 28 6.12 3.18 -13.04
C LEU A 28 4.77 3.87 -13.23
N LYS A 29 3.74 3.29 -12.61
CA LYS A 29 2.37 3.84 -12.58
C LYS A 29 1.84 3.91 -11.15
N VAL A 30 0.86 4.79 -10.92
CA VAL A 30 0.08 4.78 -9.67
C VAL A 30 -0.52 3.39 -9.45
N GLY A 31 -0.50 2.93 -8.20
CA GLY A 31 -0.89 1.59 -7.78
C GLY A 31 0.25 0.56 -7.80
N ASP A 32 1.35 0.80 -8.53
CA ASP A 32 2.52 -0.10 -8.45
C ASP A 32 3.14 -0.11 -7.05
N GLN A 33 3.73 -1.24 -6.70
CA GLN A 33 4.47 -1.40 -5.45
C GLN A 33 5.96 -1.44 -5.68
N LEU A 34 6.67 -0.67 -4.87
CA LEU A 34 8.12 -0.61 -4.81
C LEU A 34 8.62 -1.35 -3.58
N MET A 35 9.73 -2.07 -3.74
CA MET A 35 10.44 -2.72 -2.64
C MET A 35 11.75 -1.99 -2.38
N TYR A 36 12.03 -1.71 -1.11
CA TYR A 36 13.30 -1.14 -0.67
C TYR A 36 14.12 -2.17 0.11
N ASN A 37 15.29 -1.75 0.55
CA ASN A 37 16.16 -2.57 1.40
C ASN A 37 15.38 -3.13 2.60
N HIS A 38 15.75 -4.34 3.02
CA HIS A 38 15.10 -5.09 4.10
C HIS A 38 13.63 -5.46 3.84
N GLY A 39 13.13 -5.28 2.62
CA GLY A 39 11.83 -5.77 2.21
C GLY A 39 10.67 -4.80 2.41
N GLY A 40 10.94 -3.56 2.85
CA GLY A 40 9.90 -2.54 3.01
C GLY A 40 9.16 -2.30 1.70
N VAL A 41 7.84 -2.44 1.71
CA VAL A 41 6.96 -2.29 0.54
C VAL A 41 6.19 -0.98 0.62
N TYR A 42 6.13 -0.27 -0.50
CA TYR A 42 5.45 1.02 -0.60
C TYR A 42 4.61 1.04 -1.86
N GLN A 43 3.38 1.54 -1.77
CA GLN A 43 2.51 1.73 -2.93
C GLN A 43 2.60 3.15 -3.45
N ILE A 44 2.80 3.30 -4.76
CA ILE A 44 2.81 4.61 -5.41
C ILE A 44 1.38 5.15 -5.46
N THR A 45 1.16 6.31 -4.84
CA THR A 45 -0.13 7.02 -4.84
C THR A 45 -0.14 8.20 -5.79
N LYS A 46 1.03 8.78 -6.09
CA LYS A 46 1.13 9.93 -7.01
C LYS A 46 2.47 9.93 -7.76
N ILE A 47 2.43 10.33 -9.03
CA ILE A 47 3.63 10.61 -9.83
C ILE A 47 3.45 11.98 -10.48
N GLU A 48 4.43 12.86 -10.27
CA GLU A 48 4.46 14.21 -10.84
C GLU A 48 5.78 14.44 -11.58
N GLU A 49 5.75 15.21 -12.66
CA GLU A 49 6.96 15.65 -13.34
C GLU A 49 7.65 16.73 -12.49
N ALA A 50 8.86 16.44 -11.98
CA ALA A 50 9.62 17.41 -11.19
C ALA A 50 10.54 18.28 -12.07
N SER A 51 11.04 17.70 -13.17
CA SER A 51 11.89 18.35 -14.19
C SER A 51 12.10 17.34 -15.35
N PRO A 52 12.62 17.73 -16.52
CA PRO A 52 12.72 16.84 -17.68
C PRO A 52 13.38 15.47 -17.42
N LYS A 53 14.30 15.39 -16.45
CA LYS A 53 15.04 14.17 -16.08
C LYS A 53 14.54 13.48 -14.81
N PHE A 54 13.63 14.09 -14.05
CA PHE A 54 13.23 13.61 -12.72
C PHE A 54 11.72 13.60 -12.53
N LEU A 55 11.25 12.57 -11.83
CA LEU A 55 9.89 12.45 -11.31
C LEU A 55 9.90 12.74 -9.81
N LYS A 56 8.81 13.29 -9.31
CA LYS A 56 8.46 13.28 -7.88
C LYS A 56 7.43 12.16 -7.69
N ILE A 57 7.75 11.19 -6.85
CA ILE A 57 6.91 10.03 -6.57
C ILE A 57 6.46 10.14 -5.12
N THR A 58 5.16 10.10 -4.88
CA THR A 58 4.55 9.97 -3.56
C THR A 58 4.15 8.52 -3.36
N GLU A 59 4.54 7.95 -2.22
CA GLU A 59 4.36 6.54 -1.90
C GLU A 59 3.88 6.39 -0.45
N VAL A 60 3.04 5.38 -0.19
CA VAL A 60 2.54 5.06 1.15
C VAL A 60 3.10 3.71 1.57
N SER A 61 3.64 3.65 2.79
CA SER A 61 4.18 2.44 3.40
C SER A 61 3.07 1.41 3.64
N ALA A 62 3.30 0.18 3.18
CA ALA A 62 2.48 -0.98 3.46
C ALA A 62 2.34 -1.28 4.96
N GLU A 63 3.42 -1.04 5.69
CA GLU A 63 3.58 -1.50 7.06
C GLU A 63 3.10 -0.45 8.06
N THR A 64 3.28 0.84 7.73
CA THR A 64 3.05 1.95 8.66
C THR A 64 1.91 2.86 8.22
N GLY A 65 1.49 2.83 6.95
CA GLY A 65 0.52 3.79 6.40
C GLY A 65 1.07 5.21 6.23
N GLU A 66 2.35 5.44 6.55
CA GLU A 66 3.00 6.74 6.40
C GLU A 66 3.27 7.07 4.94
N GLU A 67 3.12 8.34 4.60
CA GLU A 67 3.44 8.87 3.29
C GLU A 67 4.89 9.33 3.19
N PHE A 68 5.52 9.03 2.06
CA PHE A 68 6.86 9.47 1.71
C PHE A 68 6.85 10.10 0.31
N GLN A 69 7.72 11.08 0.12
CA GLN A 69 7.93 11.71 -1.19
C GLN A 69 9.40 11.62 -1.58
N ARG A 70 9.66 11.21 -2.82
CA ARG A 70 11.01 11.10 -3.36
C ARG A 70 11.15 11.69 -4.75
N ARG A 71 12.27 12.36 -5.00
CA ARG A 71 12.67 12.81 -6.32
C ARG A 71 13.60 11.78 -6.95
N THR A 72 13.18 11.17 -8.05
CA THR A 72 13.88 10.03 -8.69
C THR A 72 14.18 10.35 -10.15
N LYS A 73 15.38 9.99 -10.65
CA LYS A 73 15.69 10.14 -12.08
C LYS A 73 14.81 9.20 -12.89
N LYS A 74 14.28 9.65 -14.02
CA LYS A 74 13.44 8.84 -14.93
C LYS A 74 14.08 7.51 -15.34
N THR A 75 15.41 7.50 -15.45
CA THR A 75 16.20 6.33 -15.84
C THR A 75 16.65 5.45 -14.68
N SER A 76 16.45 5.86 -13.42
CA SER A 76 16.82 5.05 -12.26
C SER A 76 15.98 3.78 -12.22
N ALA A 77 16.63 2.63 -12.07
CA ALA A 77 15.97 1.35 -11.86
C ALA A 77 15.42 1.28 -10.43
N MET A 78 14.12 0.99 -10.31
CA MET A 78 13.38 0.87 -9.07
C MET A 78 12.88 -0.56 -8.94
N ALA A 79 13.12 -1.20 -7.80
CA ALA A 79 12.66 -2.56 -7.54
C ALA A 79 11.14 -2.60 -7.47
N ARG A 80 10.53 -3.36 -8.37
CA ARG A 80 9.08 -3.50 -8.46
C ARG A 80 8.68 -4.82 -7.83
N VAL A 81 7.69 -4.80 -6.96
CA VAL A 81 7.12 -6.05 -6.43
C VAL A 81 6.39 -6.75 -7.58
N PRO A 82 6.74 -8.01 -7.92
CA PRO A 82 6.02 -8.77 -8.93
C PRO A 82 4.54 -8.84 -8.59
N GLU A 83 3.66 -8.74 -9.58
CA GLU A 83 2.20 -8.72 -9.37
C GLU A 83 1.70 -9.85 -8.46
N LYS A 84 2.14 -11.08 -8.72
CA LYS A 84 1.85 -12.27 -7.90
C LYS A 84 2.38 -12.26 -6.46
N ARG A 85 3.21 -11.28 -6.09
CA ARG A 85 3.82 -11.09 -4.77
C ARG A 85 3.53 -9.72 -4.18
N ARG A 86 2.71 -8.91 -4.85
CA ARG A 86 2.28 -7.63 -4.29
C ARG A 86 1.61 -7.94 -2.97
N ALA A 87 1.97 -7.18 -1.93
CA ALA A 87 1.06 -7.07 -0.82
C ALA A 87 -0.24 -6.52 -1.42
N CYS A 88 -1.40 -7.03 -1.06
CA CYS A 88 -2.65 -6.48 -1.60
C CYS A 88 -2.93 -5.15 -0.89
N LEU A 89 -2.30 -4.09 -1.39
CA LEU A 89 -2.43 -2.73 -0.90
C LEU A 89 -3.05 -1.89 -2.01
N GLY A 90 -4.01 -1.02 -1.68
CA GLY A 90 -4.77 -0.22 -2.65
C GLY A 90 -5.86 -0.96 -3.44
N VAL A 91 -5.99 -0.62 -4.73
CA VAL A 91 -7.02 -1.11 -5.69
C VAL A 91 -6.88 -2.58 -6.09
N ASP A 92 -5.76 -3.20 -5.76
CA ASP A 92 -5.45 -4.60 -6.11
C ASP A 92 -6.09 -5.60 -5.11
N ALA A 93 -6.63 -5.13 -3.98
CA ALA A 93 -7.38 -5.98 -3.05
C ALA A 93 -8.74 -6.34 -3.67
N PRO A 94 -9.11 -7.63 -3.74
CA PRO A 94 -10.33 -8.04 -4.42
C PRO A 94 -11.55 -7.44 -3.74
N ALA A 95 -12.52 -6.99 -4.55
CA ALA A 95 -13.76 -6.40 -4.07
C ALA A 95 -14.57 -7.36 -3.17
N THR A 96 -14.30 -8.66 -3.27
CA THR A 96 -14.88 -9.74 -2.47
C THR A 96 -14.39 -9.80 -1.02
N ASP A 97 -13.36 -9.06 -0.66
CA ASP A 97 -12.74 -9.11 0.66
C ASP A 97 -13.09 -7.87 1.50
N TYR A 98 -13.02 -8.01 2.82
CA TYR A 98 -12.91 -6.85 3.72
C TYR A 98 -11.61 -6.11 3.44
N ARG A 99 -11.63 -4.78 3.45
CA ARG A 99 -10.46 -3.94 3.14
C ARG A 99 -10.26 -2.89 4.22
N ALA A 100 -9.19 -3.01 5.00
CA ALA A 100 -8.74 -1.98 5.92
C ALA A 100 -7.92 -0.93 5.16
N GLN A 101 -8.35 0.33 5.23
CA GLN A 101 -7.75 1.40 4.44
C GLN A 101 -7.27 2.55 5.32
N VAL A 102 -6.18 3.16 4.90
CA VAL A 102 -5.65 4.42 5.43
C VAL A 102 -5.67 5.50 4.35
N ARG A 103 -5.85 6.74 4.75
CA ARG A 103 -5.66 7.91 3.90
C ARG A 103 -4.79 8.92 4.64
N ALA A 104 -3.69 9.30 4.02
CA ALA A 104 -2.78 10.33 4.54
C ALA A 104 -3.46 11.72 4.52
N PRO A 105 -3.04 12.65 5.40
CA PRO A 105 -3.63 13.98 5.49
C PRO A 105 -3.36 14.84 4.25
N GLU A 106 -2.15 14.75 3.67
CA GLU A 106 -1.72 15.64 2.58
C GLU A 106 -2.12 15.16 1.18
N HIS A 107 -2.40 13.86 0.98
CA HIS A 107 -2.82 13.32 -0.32
C HIS A 107 -4.00 12.35 -0.18
N GLY A 108 -5.01 12.58 -1.02
CA GLY A 108 -6.40 12.24 -0.72
C GLY A 108 -6.89 10.84 -1.04
N GLU A 109 -6.00 9.92 -1.44
CA GLU A 109 -6.40 8.59 -1.86
C GLU A 109 -6.42 7.60 -0.68
N TRP A 110 -7.41 6.71 -0.70
CA TRP A 110 -7.49 5.61 0.23
C TRP A 110 -6.61 4.46 -0.24
N VAL A 111 -5.67 4.07 0.60
CA VAL A 111 -4.78 2.94 0.37
C VAL A 111 -5.27 1.80 1.25
N THR A 112 -5.68 0.69 0.65
CA THR A 112 -5.86 -0.57 1.39
C THR A 112 -4.50 -0.96 1.96
N VAL A 113 -4.42 -1.20 3.26
CA VAL A 113 -3.20 -1.62 3.96
C VAL A 113 -3.27 -3.06 4.45
N SER A 114 -4.48 -3.60 4.55
CA SER A 114 -4.75 -5.01 4.81
C SER A 114 -6.11 -5.40 4.26
N HIS A 115 -6.31 -6.67 3.94
CA HIS A 115 -7.59 -7.21 3.47
C HIS A 115 -7.72 -8.69 3.85
N GLY A 116 -8.94 -9.23 3.76
CA GLY A 116 -9.18 -10.66 3.91
C GLY A 116 -10.64 -11.04 3.78
N ALA A 117 -10.89 -12.35 3.66
CA ALA A 117 -12.24 -12.89 3.50
C ALA A 117 -13.13 -12.57 4.72
N THR A 118 -12.53 -12.41 5.90
CA THR A 118 -13.22 -11.98 7.11
C THR A 118 -12.71 -10.63 7.62
N MET A 119 -13.50 -9.99 8.48
CA MET A 119 -13.11 -8.76 9.15
C MET A 119 -11.89 -8.94 10.06
N GLU A 120 -11.79 -10.09 10.72
CA GLU A 120 -10.63 -10.42 11.54
C GLU A 120 -9.38 -10.48 10.66
N ASP A 121 -9.44 -11.19 9.52
CA ASP A 121 -8.30 -11.28 8.59
C ASP A 121 -7.84 -9.89 8.10
N ALA A 122 -8.79 -9.01 7.77
CA ALA A 122 -8.46 -7.66 7.31
C ALA A 122 -7.88 -6.75 8.40
N THR A 123 -8.04 -7.08 9.69
CA THR A 123 -7.62 -6.20 10.80
C THR A 123 -6.47 -6.77 11.64
N SER A 124 -6.32 -8.09 11.67
CA SER A 124 -5.27 -8.82 12.40
C SER A 124 -4.35 -9.65 11.51
N GLY A 125 -4.66 -9.79 10.22
CA GLY A 125 -3.90 -10.61 9.27
C GLY A 125 -2.50 -10.09 8.93
N TYR A 126 -1.62 -11.03 8.59
CA TYR A 126 -0.30 -10.75 8.02
C TYR A 126 -0.44 -10.34 6.54
N PRO A 127 0.34 -9.36 6.02
CA PRO A 127 1.57 -8.80 6.58
C PRO A 127 1.40 -7.57 7.49
N ALA A 128 0.24 -6.91 7.47
CA ALA A 128 0.04 -5.66 8.18
C ALA A 128 -0.90 -5.87 9.37
N TYR A 129 -0.32 -5.80 10.57
CA TYR A 129 -1.05 -5.65 11.83
C TYR A 129 -1.79 -4.31 11.86
N PHE A 130 -2.85 -4.17 11.06
CA PHE A 130 -3.61 -2.94 10.95
C PHE A 130 -4.07 -2.47 12.32
N ARG A 131 -4.61 -3.41 13.12
CA ARG A 131 -5.03 -3.17 14.49
C ARG A 131 -3.88 -2.70 15.38
N SER A 132 -2.82 -3.49 15.59
CA SER A 132 -1.81 -3.14 16.62
C SER A 132 -0.73 -2.18 16.15
N SER A 133 -0.32 -2.24 14.88
CA SER A 133 0.80 -1.45 14.36
C SER A 133 0.34 -0.14 13.73
N ILE A 134 -0.65 -0.19 12.82
CA ILE A 134 -1.07 1.01 12.09
C ILE A 134 -1.89 1.91 13.01
N LEU A 135 -3.00 1.42 13.59
CA LEU A 135 -3.80 2.25 14.49
C LEU A 135 -3.02 2.73 15.71
N GLY A 136 -2.18 1.85 16.29
CA GLY A 136 -1.31 2.19 17.41
C GLY A 136 -0.37 3.35 17.11
N ARG A 137 0.27 3.35 15.94
CA ARG A 137 1.21 4.39 15.50
C ARG A 137 0.54 5.77 15.33
N HIS A 138 -0.73 5.79 14.97
CA HIS A 138 -1.53 7.00 14.76
C HIS A 138 -2.42 7.37 15.97
N GLY A 139 -2.17 6.79 17.15
CA GLY A 139 -2.88 7.13 18.38
C GLY A 139 -4.29 6.55 18.51
N LEU A 140 -4.75 5.73 17.55
CA LEU A 140 -6.04 5.04 17.58
C LEU A 140 -5.98 3.64 18.23
N GLY A 141 -4.81 3.27 18.78
CA GLY A 141 -4.51 1.90 19.19
C GLY A 141 -3.60 1.72 20.40
N GLY A 142 -3.58 2.68 21.33
CA GLY A 142 -2.67 2.68 22.48
C GLY A 142 -2.80 1.48 23.44
N ASN A 143 -3.90 0.72 23.38
CA ASN A 143 -4.08 -0.55 24.09
C ASN A 143 -5.07 -1.47 23.33
N TYR A 144 -5.29 -2.68 23.86
CA TYR A 144 -6.16 -3.68 23.23
C TYR A 144 -7.62 -3.21 23.06
N ASP A 145 -8.17 -2.55 24.08
CA ASP A 145 -9.58 -2.11 24.10
C ASP A 145 -9.81 -0.93 23.15
N ALA A 146 -8.89 0.05 23.12
CA ALA A 146 -8.92 1.16 22.18
C ALA A 146 -8.86 0.66 20.74
N ASN A 147 -7.96 -0.30 20.46
CA ASN A 147 -7.87 -0.96 19.17
C ASN A 147 -9.18 -1.67 18.79
N LYS A 148 -9.77 -2.40 19.75
CA LYS A 148 -11.04 -3.10 19.54
C LYS A 148 -12.16 -2.13 19.19
N ALA A 149 -12.32 -1.06 19.97
CA ALA A 149 -13.33 -0.04 19.77
C ALA A 149 -13.16 0.69 18.42
N SER A 150 -11.93 1.01 18.04
CA SER A 150 -11.62 1.60 16.73
C SER A 150 -12.03 0.68 15.57
N VAL A 151 -11.70 -0.61 15.65
CA VAL A 151 -12.10 -1.60 14.66
C VAL A 151 -13.62 -1.74 14.59
N GLU A 152 -14.28 -1.93 15.73
CA GLU A 152 -15.76 -2.04 15.81
C GLU A 152 -16.43 -0.82 15.17
N ALA A 153 -15.99 0.40 15.52
CA ALA A 153 -16.51 1.63 14.93
C ALA A 153 -16.35 1.65 13.39
N MET A 154 -15.19 1.25 12.87
CA MET A 154 -14.96 1.21 11.42
C MET A 154 -15.77 0.12 10.72
N THR A 155 -16.03 -1.02 11.37
CA THR A 155 -16.89 -2.08 10.82
C THR A 155 -18.35 -1.68 10.74
N GLU A 156 -18.79 -0.75 11.59
CA GLU A 156 -20.09 -0.07 11.49
C GLU A 156 -20.13 0.99 10.38
N GLY A 157 -19.07 1.09 9.57
CA GLY A 157 -18.95 2.03 8.45
C GLY A 157 -18.41 3.40 8.82
N LYS A 158 -17.96 3.63 10.06
CA LYS A 158 -17.37 4.91 10.45
C LYS A 158 -16.00 5.07 9.79
N THR A 159 -15.68 6.33 9.47
CA THR A 159 -14.31 6.74 9.16
C THR A 159 -13.73 7.43 10.40
N LEU A 160 -12.63 6.91 10.92
CA LEU A 160 -11.92 7.52 12.04
C LEU A 160 -10.85 8.48 11.51
N THR A 161 -10.58 9.54 12.27
CA THR A 161 -9.51 10.50 11.98
C THR A 161 -8.61 10.57 13.21
N ALA A 162 -7.32 10.30 13.02
CA ALA A 162 -6.30 10.43 14.05
C ALA A 162 -5.92 11.90 14.28
N GLU A 163 -5.22 12.17 15.39
CA GLU A 163 -4.76 13.53 15.73
C GLU A 163 -3.79 14.11 14.71
N ASP A 164 -3.00 13.26 14.05
CA ASP A 164 -2.08 13.64 12.98
C ASP A 164 -2.76 13.82 11.61
N GLY A 165 -4.09 13.70 11.56
CA GLY A 165 -4.91 13.90 10.37
C GLY A 165 -5.06 12.68 9.47
N HIS A 166 -4.41 11.53 9.76
CA HIS A 166 -4.65 10.30 9.02
C HIS A 166 -6.09 9.83 9.23
N ARG A 167 -6.68 9.26 8.19
CA ARG A 167 -8.04 8.72 8.23
C ARG A 167 -8.02 7.22 8.00
N PHE A 168 -8.90 6.51 8.69
CA PHE A 168 -8.97 5.05 8.68
C PHE A 168 -10.41 4.59 8.46
N ARG A 169 -10.59 3.53 7.68
CA ARG A 169 -11.89 2.86 7.50
C ARG A 169 -11.72 1.38 7.20
N ILE A 170 -12.78 0.61 7.40
CA ILE A 170 -12.89 -0.77 6.92
C ILE A 170 -14.05 -0.82 5.93
N LEU A 171 -13.80 -1.28 4.72
CA LEU A 171 -14.83 -1.53 3.74
C LEU A 171 -15.22 -3.02 3.77
N PRO A 172 -16.52 -3.36 3.81
CA PRO A 172 -16.97 -4.74 3.62
C PRO A 172 -16.81 -5.19 2.16
N PRO A 173 -16.94 -6.50 1.89
CA PRO A 173 -17.07 -7.02 0.54
C PRO A 173 -18.18 -6.35 -0.25
N ASP A 174 -17.96 -6.12 -1.54
CA ASP A 174 -18.96 -5.56 -2.44
C ASP A 174 -20.03 -6.64 -2.73
N PRO A 175 -21.33 -6.37 -2.44
CA PRO A 175 -22.39 -7.38 -2.49
C PRO A 175 -22.66 -7.94 -3.90
N THR A 176 -22.12 -7.32 -4.94
CA THR A 176 -22.36 -7.65 -6.35
C THR A 176 -21.32 -8.57 -6.99
N SER A 177 -20.33 -9.06 -6.23
CA SER A 177 -19.25 -9.90 -6.79
C SER A 177 -19.59 -11.39 -6.91
N SER A 178 -20.86 -11.77 -6.69
CA SER A 178 -21.34 -13.15 -6.84
C SER A 178 -22.00 -13.32 -8.20
N THR A 179 -21.21 -13.54 -9.25
CA THR A 179 -21.68 -13.97 -10.58
C THR A 179 -20.86 -15.13 -11.09
#